data_AF-X0T688-F1
#
_entry.id   AF-X0T688-F1
#
_cell.length_a   1.000
_cell.length_b   1.000
_cell.length_c   1.000
_cell.angle_alpha   90.00
_cell.angle_beta   90.00
_cell.angle_gamma   90.00
#
_symmetry.space_group_name_H-M   'P 1'
#
loop_
_entity.id
_entity.type
_entity.pdbx_description
1 polymer ?
#
loop_
_entity_poly.entity_id
_entity_poly.type
_entity_poly.pdbx_seq_one_letter_code
_entity_poly.pdbx_strand_id
1 'polypeptide(L)' 'MSNLKGKVAIVGIGEVPTGRFPETAAIYHAIESAKLAIRDAGIDKDE' A
#
# COMPACT_ATOMS: atom_id res chain seq x y z
N MET A 1 16.87 -14.60 18.59
CA MET A 1 15.91 -13.93 17.68
C MET A 1 15.17 -12.86 18.49
N SER A 2 15.08 -11.63 18.02
CA SER A 2 14.33 -10.58 18.70
C SER A 2 12.82 -10.75 18.45
N ASN A 3 12.00 -10.60 19.49
CA ASN A 3 10.54 -10.65 19.38
C ASN A 3 10.02 -9.30 18.82
N LEU A 4 9.21 -9.36 17.76
CA LEU A 4 8.63 -8.19 17.06
C LEU A 4 7.23 -7.81 17.59
N LYS A 5 6.63 -8.61 18.46
CA LYS A 5 5.28 -8.35 19.01
C LYS A 5 5.22 -6.99 19.69
N GLY A 6 4.29 -6.14 19.26
CA GLY A 6 4.08 -4.79 19.80
C GLY A 6 5.08 -3.73 19.32
N LYS A 7 6.00 -4.07 18.39
CA LYS A 7 7.01 -3.14 17.86
C LYS A 7 6.71 -2.64 16.44
N VAL A 8 5.63 -3.13 15.83
CA VAL A 8 5.23 -2.80 14.47
C VAL A 8 3.73 -2.52 14.42
N ALA A 9 3.34 -1.64 13.51
CA ALA A 9 1.95 -1.29 13.24
C ALA A 9 1.75 -1.12 11.74
N ILE A 10 0.52 -1.37 11.28
CA ILE A 10 0.06 -0.97 9.96
C ILE A 10 -0.57 0.41 10.14
N VAL A 11 -0.04 1.41 9.41
CA VAL A 11 -0.42 2.81 9.59
C VAL A 11 -1.19 3.39 8.40
N GLY A 12 -1.32 2.63 7.30
CA GLY A 12 -2.12 3.04 6.16
C GLY A 12 -2.55 1.87 5.28
N ILE A 13 -3.68 2.04 4.59
CA ILE A 13 -4.24 1.06 3.65
C ILE A 13 -4.60 1.71 2.32
N GLY A 14 -4.59 0.92 1.24
CA GLY A 14 -4.96 1.39 -0.09
C GLY A 14 -5.52 0.27 -0.93
N GLU A 15 -6.68 0.50 -1.55
CA GLU A 15 -7.38 -0.49 -2.36
C GLU A 15 -7.52 -0.05 -3.81
N VAL A 16 -7.61 -1.04 -4.69
CA VAL A 16 -7.88 -0.88 -6.12
C VAL A 16 -8.95 -1.88 -6.53
N PRO A 17 -9.69 -1.63 -7.62
CA PRO A 17 -10.70 -2.56 -8.09
C PRO A 17 -10.15 -3.98 -8.26
N THR A 18 -10.91 -4.97 -7.77
CA THR A 18 -10.56 -6.38 -7.91
C THR A 18 -11.31 -6.99 -9.09
N GLY A 19 -10.61 -7.67 -9.99
CA GLY A 19 -11.22 -8.23 -11.20
C GLY A 19 -10.22 -8.49 -12.31
N ARG A 20 -10.75 -8.81 -13.50
CA ARG A 20 -9.96 -8.95 -14.73
C ARG A 20 -9.96 -7.63 -15.49
N PHE A 21 -8.81 -6.98 -15.51
CA PHE A 21 -8.58 -5.71 -16.22
C PHE A 21 -7.52 -5.92 -17.31
N PRO A 22 -7.87 -6.56 -18.45
CA PRO A 22 -6.90 -6.92 -19.50
C PRO A 22 -6.21 -5.70 -20.13
N GLU A 23 -6.85 -4.54 -20.08
CA GLU A 23 -6.33 -3.25 -20.55
C GLU A 23 -5.23 -2.65 -19.65
N THR A 24 -5.07 -3.15 -18.42
CA THR A 24 -4.15 -2.55 -17.43
C THR A 24 -3.21 -3.59 -16.84
N ALA A 25 -1.90 -3.32 -16.93
CA ALA A 25 -0.90 -4.19 -16.32
C ALA A 25 -1.01 -4.21 -14.78
N ALA A 26 -0.74 -5.36 -14.16
CA ALA A 26 -0.84 -5.54 -12.71
C ALA A 26 -0.01 -4.52 -11.90
N ILE A 27 1.13 -4.08 -12.43
CA ILE A 27 2.00 -3.11 -11.76
C ILE A 27 1.32 -1.76 -11.51
N TYR A 28 0.41 -1.32 -12.38
CA TYR A 28 -0.28 -0.05 -12.19
C TYR A 28 -1.23 -0.09 -11.00
N HIS A 29 -1.93 -1.21 -10.81
CA HIS A 29 -2.77 -1.45 -9.64
C HIS A 29 -1.97 -1.51 -8.34
N ALA A 30 -0.79 -2.17 -8.36
CA ALA A 30 0.10 -2.22 -7.21
C ALA A 30 0.64 -0.82 -6.84
N ILE A 31 1.05 -0.03 -7.83
CA ILE A 31 1.52 1.35 -7.61
C ILE A 31 0.40 2.21 -7.02
N GLU A 32 -0.82 2.11 -7.56
CA GLU A 32 -1.94 2.94 -7.09
C GLU A 32 -2.36 2.58 -5.66
N SER A 33 -2.48 1.28 -5.36
CA SER A 33 -2.73 0.80 -3.99
C SER A 33 -1.65 1.28 -3.01
N ALA A 34 -0.37 1.25 -3.40
CA ALA A 34 0.72 1.74 -2.57
C ALA A 34 0.65 3.25 -2.32
N LYS A 35 0.36 4.06 -3.36
CA LYS A 35 0.19 5.51 -3.22
C LYS A 35 -0.95 5.87 -2.27
N LEU A 36 -2.07 5.15 -2.37
CA LEU A 36 -3.21 5.34 -1.47
C LEU A 36 -2.84 5.00 -0.01
N ALA A 37 -2.12 3.90 0.21
CA ALA A 37 -1.66 3.51 1.55
C ALA A 37 -0.67 4.51 2.17
N ILE A 38 0.26 5.05 1.39
CA ILE A 38 1.20 6.10 1.84
C ILE A 38 0.42 7.36 2.22
N ARG A 39 -0.53 7.77 1.39
CA ARG A 39 -1.38 8.94 1.66
C ARG A 39 -2.25 8.76 2.90
N ASP A 40 -2.84 7.57 3.08
CA ASP A 40 -3.63 7.22 4.27
C ASP A 40 -2.79 7.26 5.54
N ALA A 41 -1.53 6.82 5.46
CA ALA A 41 -0.55 6.94 6.54
C ALA A 41 -0.14 8.38 6.88
N GLY A 42 -0.48 9.36 6.03
CA GLY A 42 -0.11 10.76 6.21
C GLY A 42 1.39 11.03 6.06
N ILE A 43 2.12 10.18 5.34
CA ILE A 43 3.56 10.27 5.13
C ILE A 43 3.86 10.99 3.81
N ASP A 44 4.85 11.89 3.80
CA ASP A 44 5.37 12.46 2.55
C ASP A 44 6.32 11.44 1.88
N LYS A 45 6.19 11.24 0.57
CA LYS A 45 7.04 10.30 -0.17
C LYS A 45 8.51 10.73 -0.22
N ASP A 46 8.79 12.01 0.04
CA ASP A 46 10.12 12.60 0.00
C ASP A 46 10.75 12.76 1.41
N GLU A 47 10.05 12.28 2.45
CA GLU A 47 10.57 12.10 3.82
C GLU A 47 11.42 10.82 3.95
#